data_AF-A0A1U7EW71-F1
#
_entry.id   AF-A0A1U7EW71-F1
#
_cell.length_a   1.000
_cell.length_b   1.000
_cell.length_c   1.000
_cell.angle_alpha   90.00
_cell.angle_beta   90.00
_cell.angle_gamma   90.00
#
_symmetry.space_group_name_H-M   'P 1'
#
loop_
_entity.id
_entity.type
_entity.pdbx_description
1 polymer ?
#
loop_
_entity_poly.entity_id
_entity_poly.type
_entity_poly.pdbx_seq_one_letter_code
_entity_poly.pdbx_strand_id
1 'polypeptide(L)'
;MSNSVFDRETMLDLSVNVIPLAVLLFFIAAFAVIAPFPGNAVVVVVQMSIIVLTGFGLAVLTYYSGKAVAGDETDDQIPPGYSREDAAGPAHKEE
;
A
#
# COMPACT_ATOMS: atom_id res chain seq x y z
N MET A 1 -6.15 -23.02 14.88
CA MET A 1 -5.17 -21.93 15.02
C MET A 1 -5.71 -20.74 14.25
N SER A 2 -5.99 -19.61 14.90
CA SER A 2 -6.51 -18.42 14.22
C SER A 2 -5.49 -17.93 13.18
N ASN A 3 -5.94 -17.72 11.95
CA ASN A 3 -5.19 -17.17 10.81
C ASN A 3 -4.75 -15.70 11.03
N SER A 4 -4.10 -15.38 12.15
CA SER A 4 -3.86 -13.99 12.57
C SER A 4 -2.42 -13.50 12.36
N VAL A 5 -1.54 -14.33 11.78
CA VAL A 5 -0.17 -13.90 11.42
C VAL A 5 -0.20 -13.17 10.08
N PHE A 6 -1.12 -13.58 9.20
CA PHE A 6 -1.45 -12.89 7.96
C PHE A 6 -1.98 -11.45 8.20
N ASP A 7 -2.57 -11.20 9.37
CA ASP A 7 -3.36 -9.99 9.65
C ASP A 7 -2.60 -8.86 10.36
N ARG A 8 -1.32 -9.04 10.70
CA ARG A 8 -0.56 -8.02 11.46
C ARG A 8 0.66 -7.49 10.75
N GLU A 9 1.47 -8.33 10.14
CA GLU A 9 2.69 -7.88 9.47
C GLU A 9 2.35 -7.13 8.17
N THR A 10 1.48 -7.71 7.34
CA THR A 10 0.93 -7.06 6.14
C THR A 10 0.21 -5.75 6.46
N MET A 11 -0.59 -5.76 7.53
CA MET A 11 -1.26 -4.56 8.03
C MET A 11 -0.26 -3.52 8.56
N LEU A 12 0.83 -3.95 9.19
CA LEU A 12 1.90 -3.07 9.68
C LEU A 12 2.63 -2.41 8.50
N ASP A 13 3.04 -3.18 7.50
CA ASP A 13 3.74 -2.69 6.31
C ASP A 13 2.88 -1.70 5.52
N LEU A 14 1.59 -2.01 5.34
CA LEU A 14 0.68 -1.10 4.67
C LEU A 14 0.42 0.16 5.52
N SER A 15 0.30 0.01 6.84
CA SER A 15 0.10 1.14 7.76
C SER A 15 1.31 2.09 7.79
N VAL A 16 2.53 1.57 7.72
CA VAL A 16 3.77 2.37 7.66
C VAL A 16 3.78 3.29 6.42
N ASN A 17 3.12 2.92 5.32
CA ASN A 17 2.97 3.76 4.14
C ASN A 17 1.72 4.66 4.18
N VAL A 18 0.63 4.20 4.77
CA VAL A 18 -0.62 4.96 4.89
C VAL A 18 -0.45 6.16 5.84
N ILE A 19 0.31 6.03 6.93
CA ILE A 19 0.52 7.13 7.88
C ILE A 19 1.18 8.35 7.21
N PRO A 20 2.33 8.22 6.51
CA PRO A 20 2.91 9.34 5.79
C PRO A 20 1.98 9.91 4.72
N LEU A 21 1.19 9.07 4.03
CA LEU A 21 0.20 9.53 3.06
C LEU A 21 -0.88 10.41 3.70
N ALA A 22 -1.38 10.03 4.88
CA ALA A 22 -2.33 10.83 5.65
C ALA A 22 -1.74 12.18 6.09
N VAL A 23 -0.48 12.20 6.52
CA VAL A 23 0.23 13.44 6.87
C VAL A 23 0.38 14.35 5.65
N LEU A 24 0.75 13.82 4.49
CA LEU A 24 0.85 14.60 3.25
C LEU A 24 -0.51 15.17 2.82
N LEU A 25 -1.58 14.38 2.87
CA LEU A 25 -2.94 14.85 2.59
C LEU A 25 -3.38 15.97 3.54
N PHE A 26 -3.05 15.85 4.82
CA PHE A 26 -3.31 16.90 5.79
C PHE A 26 -2.61 18.21 5.39
N PHE A 27 -1.33 18.17 5.01
CA PHE A 27 -0.61 19.38 4.60
C PHE A 27 -1.10 19.94 3.27
N ILE A 28 -1.50 19.10 2.31
CA ILE A 28 -2.15 19.56 1.08
C ILE A 28 -3.41 20.36 1.42
N ALA A 29 -4.27 19.83 2.28
CA ALA A 29 -5.48 20.52 2.70
C ALA A 29 -5.19 21.80 3.50
N ALA A 30 -4.23 21.74 4.42
CA ALA A 30 -3.81 22.90 5.22
C ALA A 30 -3.29 24.03 4.33
N PHE A 31 -2.43 23.73 3.36
CA PHE A 31 -1.85 24.74 2.46
C PHE A 31 -2.81 25.23 1.38
N ALA A 32 -3.86 24.47 1.07
CA ALA A 32 -4.95 24.94 0.21
C ALA A 32 -5.78 26.04 0.88
N VAL A 33 -5.89 26.05 2.21
CA VAL A 33 -6.68 27.03 2.98
C VAL A 33 -5.80 28.13 3.58
N ILE A 34 -4.60 27.77 4.05
CA ILE A 34 -3.66 28.67 4.72
C ILE A 34 -2.44 28.83 3.81
N ALA A 35 -2.30 30.00 3.19
CA ALA A 35 -1.17 30.29 2.30
C ALA A 35 0.08 30.68 3.13
N PRO A 36 1.14 29.85 3.20
CA PRO A 36 2.34 30.19 3.97
C PRO A 36 3.23 31.23 3.26
N PHE A 37 3.13 31.32 1.92
CA PHE A 37 3.92 32.25 1.09
C PHE A 37 3.00 33.09 0.20
N PRO A 38 2.23 34.04 0.79
CA PRO A 38 1.31 34.87 0.01
C PRO A 38 2.07 35.75 -0.99
N GLY A 39 1.52 35.92 -2.20
CA GLY A 39 2.04 36.84 -3.21
C GLY A 39 3.15 36.30 -4.13
N ASN A 40 3.61 35.06 -3.95
CA ASN A 40 4.56 34.42 -4.86
C ASN A 40 3.98 33.11 -5.44
N ALA A 41 3.41 33.20 -6.63
CA ALA A 41 2.78 32.07 -7.31
C ALA A 41 3.76 30.92 -7.60
N VAL A 42 5.02 31.22 -7.92
CA VAL A 42 6.03 30.19 -8.21
C VAL A 42 6.30 29.34 -6.97
N VAL A 43 6.46 29.99 -5.81
CA VAL A 43 6.71 29.29 -4.54
C VAL A 43 5.53 28.39 -4.18
N VAL A 44 4.30 28.89 -4.31
CA VAL A 44 3.08 28.10 -4.05
C VAL A 44 2.99 26.89 -4.98
N VAL A 45 3.24 27.06 -6.27
CA VAL A 45 3.19 25.97 -7.25
C VAL A 45 4.27 24.93 -6.95
N VAL A 46 5.50 25.35 -6.67
CA VAL A 46 6.60 24.43 -6.36
C VAL A 46 6.34 23.67 -5.06
N GLN A 47 5.94 24.36 -3.99
CA GLN A 47 5.58 23.75 -2.71
C GLN A 47 4.48 22.69 -2.91
N MET A 48 3.41 23.05 -3.62
CA MET A 48 2.31 22.13 -3.84
C MET A 48 2.69 20.95 -4.72
N SER A 49 3.49 21.19 -5.76
CA SER A 49 3.96 20.13 -6.65
C SER A 49 4.80 19.11 -5.88
N ILE A 50 5.70 19.56 -5.00
CA ILE A 50 6.55 18.66 -4.21
C ILE A 50 5.69 17.71 -3.37
N ILE A 51 4.74 18.25 -2.60
CA ILE A 51 3.95 17.41 -1.69
C ILE A 51 2.92 16.54 -2.43
N VAL A 52 2.31 17.04 -3.51
CA VAL A 52 1.35 16.28 -4.32
C VAL A 52 2.06 15.15 -5.07
N LEU A 53 3.21 15.42 -5.71
CA LEU A 53 3.96 14.39 -6.42
C LEU A 53 4.50 13.33 -5.47
N THR A 54 5.02 13.75 -4.31
CA THR A 54 5.49 12.81 -3.28
C THR A 54 4.34 11.95 -2.76
N GLY A 55 3.20 12.56 -2.43
CA GLY A 55 2.01 11.85 -1.96
C GLY A 55 1.45 10.90 -3.01
N PHE A 56 1.42 11.32 -4.28
CA PHE A 56 0.99 10.48 -5.39
C PHE A 56 1.95 9.29 -5.59
N GLY A 57 3.25 9.53 -5.62
CA GLY A 57 4.24 8.47 -5.72
C GLY A 57 4.11 7.45 -4.58
N LEU A 58 3.97 7.93 -3.35
CA LEU A 58 3.74 7.07 -2.20
C LEU A 58 2.42 6.30 -2.30
N ALA A 59 1.33 6.92 -2.77
CA ALA A 59 0.05 6.24 -2.97
C ALA A 59 0.18 5.09 -3.99
N VAL A 60 0.89 5.36 -5.09
CA VAL A 60 1.17 4.35 -6.12
C VAL A 60 2.00 3.20 -5.56
N LEU A 61 3.07 3.50 -4.81
CA LEU A 61 3.89 2.49 -4.16
C LEU A 61 3.07 1.66 -3.16
N THR A 62 2.31 2.32 -2.28
CA THR A 62 1.43 1.66 -1.30
C THR A 62 0.47 0.69 -1.97
N TYR A 63 -0.15 1.10 -3.07
CA TYR A 63 -1.08 0.25 -3.82
C TYR A 63 -0.39 -0.99 -4.39
N TYR A 64 0.77 -0.81 -5.03
CA TYR A 64 1.51 -1.94 -5.61
C TYR A 64 2.13 -2.85 -4.56
N SER A 65 2.60 -2.30 -3.43
CA SER A 65 3.07 -3.08 -2.28
C SER A 65 1.94 -3.94 -1.72
N GLY A 66 0.74 -3.37 -1.49
CA GLY A 66 -0.41 -4.14 -1.02
C GLY A 66 -0.83 -5.23 -2.00
N LYS A 67 -0.83 -4.94 -3.31
CA LYS A 67 -1.12 -5.93 -4.35
C LYS A 67 -0.09 -7.05 -4.40
N ALA A 68 1.19 -6.74 -4.22
CA ALA A 68 2.27 -7.73 -4.25
C ALA A 68 2.17 -8.67 -3.03
N VAL A 69 1.95 -8.11 -1.84
CA VAL A 69 1.82 -8.92 -0.61
C VAL A 69 0.61 -9.85 -0.70
N ALA A 70 -0.55 -9.37 -1.15
CA ALA A 70 -1.76 -10.19 -1.37
C ALA A 70 -1.57 -11.35 -2.35
N GLY A 71 -0.60 -11.26 -3.27
CA GLY A 71 -0.27 -12.31 -4.22
C GLY A 71 0.57 -13.43 -3.62
N ASP A 72 1.54 -13.10 -2.75
CA ASP A 72 2.50 -14.05 -2.17
C ASP A 72 1.87 -14.97 -1.10
N GLU A 73 0.87 -14.49 -0.38
CA GLU A 73 0.13 -15.28 0.64
C GLU A 73 -0.58 -16.50 0.06
N THR A 74 -0.88 -16.46 -1.24
CA THR A 74 -1.50 -17.57 -1.95
C THR A 74 -0.48 -18.68 -2.25
N ASP A 75 0.80 -18.33 -2.36
CA ASP A 75 1.90 -19.27 -2.63
C ASP A 75 2.51 -19.86 -1.36
N ASP A 76 2.53 -19.10 -0.27
CA ASP A 76 3.09 -19.54 1.03
C ASP A 76 2.26 -20.64 1.71
N GLN A 77 1.07 -20.95 1.20
CA GLN A 77 0.28 -22.11 1.63
C GLN A 77 0.76 -23.44 1.02
N ILE A 78 1.75 -23.42 0.13
CA ILE A 78 2.31 -24.62 -0.49
C ILE A 78 3.50 -25.10 0.33
N PRO A 79 3.43 -26.30 0.94
CA PRO A 79 4.56 -26.85 1.69
C PRO A 79 5.80 -27.01 0.78
N PRO A 80 7.01 -26.73 1.28
CA PRO A 80 8.23 -26.85 0.48
C PRO A 80 8.36 -28.28 -0.07
N GLY A 81 8.45 -28.39 -1.40
CA GLY A 81 8.54 -29.67 -2.12
C GLY A 81 7.24 -30.14 -2.80
N TYR A 82 6.14 -29.39 -2.70
CA TYR A 82 4.90 -29.65 -3.45
C TYR A 82 4.70 -28.63 -4.57
N SER A 83 4.20 -29.06 -5.74
CA SER A 83 3.81 -28.13 -6.81
C SER A 83 2.39 -27.59 -6.53
N ARG A 84 2.01 -26.44 -7.13
CA ARG A 84 0.64 -25.89 -7.01
C ARG A 84 -0.45 -26.93 -7.36
N GLU A 85 -0.13 -27.82 -8.29
CA GLU A 85 -0.97 -28.92 -8.78
C GLU A 85 -1.13 -30.06 -7.77
N ASP A 86 -0.13 -30.27 -6.91
CA ASP A 86 -0.09 -31.35 -5.90
C ASP A 86 -0.70 -30.91 -4.57
N ALA A 87 -0.58 -29.62 -4.23
CA ALA A 87 -1.11 -29.02 -3.00
C ALA A 87 -2.63 -28.79 -3.07
N ALA A 88 -3.17 -28.60 -4.27
CA ALA A 88 -4.60 -28.66 -4.52
C ALA A 88 -5.01 -30.15 -4.56
N GLY A 89 -5.25 -30.76 -3.40
CA GLY A 89 -5.72 -32.14 -3.29
C GLY A 89 -6.85 -32.44 -4.28
N PRO A 90 -6.98 -33.70 -4.74
CA PRO A 90 -7.70 -34.04 -5.97
C PRO A 90 -9.09 -33.42 -5.99
N ALA A 91 -9.27 -32.39 -6.83
CA ALA A 91 -10.58 -31.92 -7.20
C ALA A 91 -11.33 -33.12 -7.78
N HIS A 92 -12.40 -33.51 -7.10
CA HIS A 92 -13.49 -34.38 -7.54
C HIS A 92 -13.35 -34.83 -9.00
N LYS A 93 -12.64 -35.95 -9.22
CA LYS A 93 -12.88 -36.79 -10.38
C LYS A 93 -13.73 -37.96 -9.90
N GLU A 94 -15.01 -37.83 -10.24
CA GLU A 94 -15.89 -38.90 -10.73
C GLU A 94 -15.94 -40.19 -9.90
N GLU A 95 -17.02 -40.37 -9.13
CA GLU A 95 -18.09 -41.38 -9.34
C GLU A 95 -19.18 -41.25 -8.25
#